data_AF-A0A1Q6DSQ3-F1
#
_entry.id   AF-A0A1Q6DSQ3-F1
#
_cell.length_a   1.000
_cell.length_b   1.000
_cell.length_c   1.000
_cell.angle_alpha   90.00
_cell.angle_beta   90.00
_cell.angle_gamma   90.00
#
_symmetry.space_group_name_H-M   'P 1'
#
loop_
_entity.id
_entity.type
_entity.pdbx_description
1 polymer ?
#
loop_
_entity_poly.entity_id
_entity_poly.type
_entity_poly.pdbx_seq_one_letter_code
_entity_poly.pdbx_strand_id
1 'polypeptide(L)'
;MIEIEKEKKGNKESEEKKYLFVVSYDTDAERKRVDYLFNNWEKGEIEKPKGLVRLVNTSNYLNLYKSLTSKIPEKNIDSYEINKNEPDISPQTISVNKSMKEDPKALNEFVEYMLSKKNAVIKNHSKNKYEVYTKKGRAEISYKVDEEDNKTNLMIKIEGFSPAPQFLRDFFNKELNYYEKRP
;
A
#
# COMPACT_ATOMS: atom_id res chain seq x y z
N MET A 1 -24.54 -56.33 -20.40
CA MET A 1 -24.98 -55.48 -19.28
C MET A 1 -23.81 -54.55 -19.00
N ILE A 2 -23.92 -53.29 -19.41
CA ILE A 2 -22.89 -52.26 -19.26
C ILE A 2 -23.48 -51.24 -18.29
N GLU A 3 -22.88 -51.11 -17.11
CA GLU A 3 -23.27 -50.12 -16.12
C GLU A 3 -22.42 -48.86 -16.35
N ILE A 4 -23.11 -47.76 -16.65
CA ILE A 4 -22.53 -46.47 -17.02
C ILE A 4 -22.32 -45.68 -15.72
N GLU A 5 -21.06 -45.38 -15.41
CA GLU A 5 -20.68 -44.37 -14.42
C GLU A 5 -21.22 -43.00 -14.88
N LYS A 6 -22.14 -42.44 -14.10
CA LYS A 6 -22.52 -41.02 -14.23
C LYS A 6 -21.59 -40.19 -13.35
N GLU A 7 -20.53 -39.67 -13.96
CA GLU A 7 -19.79 -38.52 -13.45
C GLU A 7 -20.75 -37.32 -13.31
N LYS A 8 -21.08 -36.94 -12.07
CA LYS A 8 -21.62 -35.61 -11.78
C LYS A 8 -20.46 -34.62 -11.84
N LYS A 9 -20.27 -33.99 -13.02
CA LYS A 9 -19.54 -32.73 -13.14
C LYS A 9 -20.27 -31.66 -12.31
N GLY A 10 -19.80 -31.43 -11.09
CA GLY A 10 -20.16 -30.27 -10.30
C GLY A 10 -19.65 -29.02 -10.99
N ASN A 11 -20.57 -28.27 -11.59
CA ASN A 11 -20.34 -26.94 -12.12
C ASN A 11 -19.96 -26.04 -10.93
N LYS A 12 -18.68 -25.72 -10.78
CA LYS A 12 -18.19 -24.81 -9.74
C LYS A 12 -18.43 -23.39 -10.26
N GLU A 13 -19.66 -22.90 -10.14
CA GLU A 13 -19.95 -21.48 -10.26
C GLU A 13 -19.03 -20.75 -9.27
N SER A 14 -18.16 -19.90 -9.78
CA SER A 14 -17.35 -19.04 -8.95
C SER A 14 -18.28 -18.03 -8.29
N GLU A 15 -18.69 -18.30 -7.05
CA GLU A 15 -19.42 -17.31 -6.25
C GLU A 15 -18.63 -16.00 -6.25
N GLU A 16 -19.22 -14.94 -6.82
CA GLU A 16 -18.65 -13.61 -6.79
C GLU A 16 -18.56 -13.15 -5.33
N LYS A 17 -17.34 -13.03 -4.81
CA LYS A 17 -17.10 -12.56 -3.44
C LYS A 17 -17.15 -11.05 -3.40
N LYS A 18 -17.98 -10.50 -2.51
CA LYS A 18 -17.98 -9.07 -2.17
C LYS A 18 -16.99 -8.79 -1.04
N TYR A 19 -16.31 -7.65 -1.11
CA TYR A 19 -15.33 -7.20 -0.12
C TYR A 19 -15.72 -5.82 0.40
N LEU A 20 -15.71 -5.63 1.72
CA LEU A 20 -15.84 -4.32 2.35
C LEU A 20 -14.45 -3.75 2.64
N PHE A 21 -14.12 -2.61 2.03
CA PHE A 21 -12.91 -1.85 2.35
C PHE A 21 -13.25 -0.70 3.30
N VAL A 22 -12.67 -0.72 4.50
CA VAL A 22 -12.72 0.39 5.45
C VAL A 22 -11.34 1.04 5.48
N VAL A 23 -11.24 2.25 4.91
CA VAL A 23 -9.97 2.96 4.77
C VAL A 23 -9.97 4.20 5.65
N SER A 24 -9.10 4.23 6.65
CA SER A 24 -8.82 5.41 7.45
C SER A 24 -7.77 6.27 6.75
N TYR A 25 -7.89 7.59 6.89
CA TYR A 25 -6.96 8.58 6.36
C TYR A 25 -6.81 9.73 7.35
N ASP A 26 -5.63 10.32 7.42
CA ASP A 26 -5.33 11.44 8.33
C ASP A 26 -5.46 12.79 7.61
N THR A 27 -5.37 12.78 6.28
CA THR A 27 -5.38 13.99 5.45
C THR A 27 -6.40 13.92 4.31
N ASP A 28 -6.91 15.09 3.88
CA ASP A 28 -7.79 15.17 2.70
C ASP A 28 -7.06 14.75 1.42
N ALA A 29 -5.73 14.93 1.36
CA ALA A 29 -4.92 14.45 0.25
C ALA A 29 -4.93 12.91 0.15
N GLU A 30 -4.86 12.19 1.28
CA GLU A 30 -5.00 10.73 1.31
C GLU A 30 -6.40 10.29 0.92
N ARG A 31 -7.44 10.93 1.47
CA ARG A 31 -8.83 10.67 1.09
C ARG A 31 -9.04 10.78 -0.42
N LYS A 32 -8.59 11.88 -1.04
CA LYS A 32 -8.71 12.11 -2.48
C LYS A 32 -7.99 11.03 -3.31
N ARG A 33 -6.85 10.53 -2.84
CA ARG A 33 -6.14 9.42 -3.52
C ARG A 33 -6.91 8.11 -3.42
N VAL A 34 -7.49 7.81 -2.26
CA VAL A 34 -8.35 6.62 -2.08
C VAL A 34 -9.58 6.69 -2.98
N ASP A 35 -10.27 7.84 -2.99
CA ASP A 35 -11.41 8.08 -3.88
C ASP A 35 -11.03 7.91 -5.35
N TYR A 36 -9.87 8.43 -5.76
CA TYR A 36 -9.36 8.24 -7.13
C TYR A 36 -9.12 6.76 -7.45
N LEU A 37 -8.55 5.98 -6.53
CA LEU A 37 -8.30 4.56 -6.76
C LEU A 37 -9.61 3.79 -6.98
N PHE A 38 -10.65 4.05 -6.19
CA PHE A 38 -11.95 3.41 -6.39
C PHE A 38 -12.63 3.88 -7.69
N ASN A 39 -12.58 5.18 -8.00
CA ASN A 39 -13.26 5.73 -9.18
C ASN A 39 -12.64 5.32 -10.52
N ASN A 40 -11.36 4.94 -10.54
CA ASN A 40 -10.66 4.52 -11.76
C ASN A 40 -10.43 3.00 -11.82
N TRP A 41 -11.06 2.23 -10.93
CA TRP A 41 -10.97 0.79 -10.97
C TRP A 41 -11.97 0.23 -11.99
N GLU A 42 -11.46 -0.36 -13.07
CA GLU A 42 -12.30 -0.86 -14.17
C GLU A 42 -12.64 -2.36 -14.05
N LYS A 43 -12.00 -3.08 -13.13
CA LYS A 43 -12.11 -4.54 -13.00
C LYS A 43 -13.08 -4.95 -11.89
N GLY A 44 -14.36 -4.67 -12.10
CA GLY A 44 -15.44 -5.07 -11.20
C GLY A 44 -16.33 -3.90 -10.81
N GLU A 45 -17.41 -4.21 -10.10
CA GLU A 45 -18.37 -3.21 -9.63
C GLU A 45 -18.00 -2.73 -8.23
N ILE A 46 -17.91 -1.41 -8.07
CA ILE A 46 -17.70 -0.78 -6.76
C ILE A 46 -18.98 -0.03 -6.40
N GLU A 47 -19.61 -0.47 -5.32
CA GLU A 47 -20.75 0.19 -4.71
C GLU A 47 -20.39 0.73 -3.33
N LYS A 48 -20.79 1.98 -3.06
CA LYS A 48 -20.73 2.53 -1.71
C LYS A 48 -22.03 2.17 -0.99
N PRO A 49 -21.99 1.47 0.16
CA PRO A 49 -23.18 1.18 0.95
C PRO A 49 -23.93 2.47 1.30
N LYS A 50 -25.25 2.46 1.12
CA LYS A 50 -26.14 3.59 1.41
C LYS A 50 -26.85 3.38 2.74
N GLY A 51 -27.29 4.48 3.37
CA GLY A 51 -28.02 4.43 4.63
C GLY A 51 -27.13 4.22 5.86
N LEU A 52 -27.69 3.56 6.87
CA LEU A 52 -27.02 3.36 8.17
C LEU A 52 -26.15 2.10 8.15
N VAL A 53 -24.84 2.27 8.14
CA VAL A 53 -23.88 1.16 8.20
C VAL A 53 -23.37 0.98 9.64
N ARG A 54 -23.44 -0.25 10.17
CA ARG A 54 -22.92 -0.62 11.50
C ARG A 54 -22.24 -1.98 11.42
N LEU A 55 -21.02 -2.06 11.95
CA LEU A 55 -20.36 -3.33 12.26
C LEU A 55 -20.83 -3.77 13.64
N VAL A 56 -21.44 -4.94 13.72
CA VAL A 56 -21.97 -5.49 14.97
C VAL A 56 -21.24 -6.78 15.29
N ASN A 57 -20.56 -6.81 16.43
CA ASN A 57 -19.98 -8.04 16.96
C ASN A 57 -20.96 -8.67 17.95
N THR A 58 -21.66 -9.73 17.53
CA THR A 58 -22.68 -10.40 18.34
C THR A 58 -22.73 -11.89 18.00
N SER A 59 -22.94 -12.72 19.02
CA SER A 59 -23.27 -14.15 18.85
C SER A 59 -24.75 -14.38 18.52
N ASN A 60 -25.58 -13.33 18.60
CA ASN A 60 -27.03 -13.41 18.39
C ASN A 60 -27.52 -12.41 17.33
N TYR A 61 -26.99 -12.57 16.12
CA TYR A 61 -27.35 -11.78 14.95
C TYR A 61 -28.86 -11.87 14.63
N LEU A 62 -29.48 -13.05 14.78
CA LEU A 62 -30.88 -13.28 14.44
C LEU A 62 -31.84 -12.42 15.27
N ASN A 63 -31.57 -12.21 16.55
CA ASN A 63 -32.43 -11.35 17.38
C ASN A 63 -32.34 -9.88 16.97
N LEU A 64 -31.16 -9.41 16.58
CA LEU A 64 -31.01 -8.05 16.05
C LEU A 64 -31.74 -7.91 14.71
N TYR A 65 -31.57 -8.88 13.79
CA TYR A 65 -32.25 -8.87 12.51
C TYR A 65 -33.78 -8.84 12.66
N LYS A 66 -34.34 -9.71 13.51
CA LYS A 66 -35.78 -9.71 13.87
C LYS A 66 -36.25 -8.36 14.42
N SER A 67 -35.43 -7.73 15.26
CA SER A 67 -35.77 -6.42 15.83
C SER A 67 -35.81 -5.35 14.74
N LEU A 68 -34.93 -5.40 13.74
CA LEU A 68 -34.93 -4.48 12.60
C LEU A 68 -36.13 -4.72 11.69
N THR A 69 -36.40 -5.98 11.30
CA THR A 69 -37.52 -6.32 10.40
C THR A 69 -38.90 -6.04 11.02
N SER A 70 -39.00 -6.01 12.35
CA SER A 70 -40.24 -5.60 13.04
C SER A 70 -40.58 -4.10 12.89
N LYS A 71 -39.60 -3.27 12.49
CA LYS A 71 -39.73 -1.80 12.40
C LYS A 71 -39.50 -1.25 10.99
N ILE A 72 -38.77 -1.99 10.15
CA ILE A 72 -38.31 -1.55 8.84
C ILE A 72 -38.60 -2.67 7.82
N PRO A 73 -39.04 -2.34 6.59
CA PRO A 73 -39.22 -3.34 5.54
C PRO A 73 -37.94 -4.14 5.27
N GLU A 74 -38.07 -5.47 5.15
CA GLU A 74 -36.94 -6.39 4.94
C GLU A 74 -36.11 -6.02 3.70
N LYS A 75 -36.76 -5.59 2.62
CA LYS A 75 -36.09 -5.12 1.38
C LYS A 75 -35.15 -3.91 1.58
N ASN A 76 -35.20 -3.25 2.73
CA ASN A 76 -34.34 -2.12 3.08
C ASN A 76 -33.21 -2.54 4.06
N ILE A 77 -33.07 -3.84 4.36
CA ILE A 77 -32.10 -4.39 5.31
C ILE A 77 -31.16 -5.32 4.56
N ASP A 78 -29.95 -4.83 4.30
CA ASP A 78 -28.85 -5.68 3.83
C ASP A 78 -28.02 -6.16 5.03
N SER A 79 -27.79 -7.47 5.10
CA SER A 79 -26.97 -8.10 6.13
C SER A 79 -25.84 -8.90 5.49
N TYR A 80 -24.61 -8.64 5.94
CA TYR A 80 -23.42 -9.30 5.43
C TYR A 80 -22.65 -9.94 6.60
N GLU A 81 -22.25 -11.19 6.43
CA GLU A 81 -21.23 -11.79 7.28
C GLU A 81 -19.85 -11.38 6.75
N ILE A 82 -19.04 -10.79 7.62
CA ILE A 82 -17.75 -10.20 7.22
C ILE A 82 -16.65 -10.91 8.02
N ASN A 83 -15.70 -11.47 7.29
CA ASN A 83 -14.45 -11.97 7.86
C ASN A 83 -13.33 -10.97 7.57
N LYS A 84 -12.48 -10.71 8.57
CA LYS A 84 -11.29 -9.89 8.35
C LYS A 84 -10.39 -10.62 7.37
N ASN A 85 -10.19 -10.02 6.19
CA ASN A 85 -9.23 -10.51 5.22
C ASN A 85 -7.90 -9.80 5.47
N GLU A 86 -6.85 -10.59 5.74
CA GLU A 86 -5.47 -10.12 5.83
C GLU A 86 -4.73 -10.69 4.63
N PRO A 87 -4.81 -10.03 3.46
CA PRO A 87 -4.13 -10.52 2.27
C PRO A 87 -2.62 -10.52 2.52
N ASP A 88 -1.95 -11.61 2.12
CA ASP A 88 -0.50 -11.74 2.24
C ASP A 88 0.21 -10.88 1.18
N ILE A 89 0.22 -9.58 1.44
CA ILE A 89 0.92 -8.58 0.62
C ILE A 89 1.89 -7.87 1.56
N SER A 90 3.17 -8.11 1.37
CA SER A 90 4.24 -7.46 2.13
C SER A 90 4.89 -6.34 1.33
N PRO A 91 5.36 -5.26 1.98
CA PRO A 91 6.16 -4.25 1.32
C PRO A 91 7.49 -4.88 0.90
N GLN A 92 7.96 -4.51 -0.29
CA GLN A 92 9.30 -4.86 -0.73
C GLN A 92 10.30 -3.85 -0.18
N THR A 93 11.47 -4.34 0.23
CA THR A 93 12.64 -3.51 0.53
C THR A 93 13.61 -3.59 -0.64
N ILE A 94 14.08 -2.44 -1.13
CA ILE A 94 15.16 -2.36 -2.10
C ILE A 94 16.24 -1.40 -1.59
N SER A 95 17.51 -1.78 -1.74
CA SER A 95 18.64 -0.96 -1.35
C SER A 95 19.40 -0.42 -2.55
N VAL A 96 19.92 0.81 -2.42
CA VAL A 96 20.92 1.42 -3.29
C VAL A 96 22.18 1.60 -2.48
N ASN A 97 23.27 0.95 -2.91
CA ASN A 97 24.57 1.02 -2.25
C ASN A 97 25.58 1.66 -3.20
N LYS A 98 26.32 2.65 -2.72
CA LYS A 98 27.39 3.32 -3.45
C LYS A 98 28.58 3.60 -2.55
N SER A 99 29.78 3.42 -3.10
CA SER A 99 31.04 3.77 -2.45
C SER A 99 31.72 4.84 -3.30
N MET A 100 32.09 5.95 -2.67
CA MET A 100 32.45 7.21 -3.31
C MET A 100 33.68 7.81 -2.60
N LYS A 101 34.45 8.66 -3.28
CA LYS A 101 35.63 9.34 -2.68
C LYS A 101 35.29 10.67 -2.04
N GLU A 102 34.07 11.13 -2.28
CA GLU A 102 33.52 12.37 -1.80
C GLU A 102 33.38 12.35 -0.29
N ASP A 103 33.56 13.53 0.32
CA ASP A 103 33.44 13.71 1.76
C ASP A 103 32.04 13.28 2.28
N PRO A 104 31.95 12.59 3.43
CA PRO A 104 30.68 12.12 3.99
C PRO A 104 29.61 13.20 4.15
N LYS A 105 30.01 14.42 4.51
CA LYS A 105 29.08 15.54 4.69
C LYS A 105 28.51 15.98 3.34
N ALA A 106 29.35 16.10 2.32
CA ALA A 106 28.92 16.47 0.97
C ALA A 106 27.94 15.43 0.39
N LEU A 107 28.20 14.14 0.62
CA LEU A 107 27.31 13.08 0.18
C LEU A 107 25.97 13.09 0.96
N ASN A 108 26.00 13.35 2.26
CA ASN A 108 24.78 13.52 3.07
C ASN A 108 23.92 14.69 2.56
N GLU A 109 24.51 15.87 2.34
CA GLU A 109 23.81 17.05 1.81
C GLU A 109 23.20 16.77 0.42
N PHE A 110 23.90 16.00 -0.42
CA PHE A 110 23.38 15.60 -1.73
C PHE A 110 22.17 14.67 -1.62
N VAL A 111 22.19 13.71 -0.68
CA VAL A 111 21.05 12.83 -0.43
C VAL A 111 19.85 13.62 0.10
N GLU A 112 20.06 14.55 1.03
CA GLU A 112 19.02 15.45 1.52
C GLU A 112 18.41 16.29 0.39
N TYR A 113 19.25 16.80 -0.52
CA TYR A 113 18.79 17.47 -1.73
C TYR A 113 17.91 16.58 -2.61
N MET A 114 18.31 15.32 -2.86
CA MET A 114 17.52 14.36 -3.64
C MET A 114 16.16 14.07 -2.98
N LEU A 115 16.13 13.94 -1.65
CA LEU A 115 14.90 13.74 -0.88
C LEU A 115 13.99 14.96 -0.98
N SER A 116 14.54 16.17 -0.83
CA SER A 116 13.81 17.43 -1.02
C SER A 116 13.22 17.54 -2.44
N LYS A 117 14.00 17.19 -3.47
CA LYS A 117 13.55 17.13 -4.88
C LYS A 117 12.38 16.17 -5.11
N LYS A 118 12.18 15.19 -4.21
CA LYS A 118 11.04 14.25 -4.22
C LYS A 118 9.91 14.65 -3.27
N ASN A 119 9.96 15.85 -2.69
CA ASN A 119 9.03 16.32 -1.68
C ASN A 119 8.89 15.31 -0.53
N ALA A 120 10.02 14.72 -0.12
CA ALA A 120 10.05 13.77 0.98
C ALA A 120 9.70 14.47 2.30
N VAL A 121 8.86 13.85 3.10
CA VAL A 121 8.43 14.35 4.40
C VAL A 121 9.20 13.59 5.48
N ILE A 122 9.86 14.31 6.39
CA ILE A 122 10.58 13.68 7.51
C ILE A 122 9.58 12.96 8.42
N LYS A 123 9.81 11.67 8.66
CA LYS A 123 9.08 10.86 9.66
C LYS A 123 9.86 10.77 10.96
N ASN A 124 11.18 10.61 10.86
CA ASN A 124 12.06 10.58 12.02
C ASN A 124 13.45 11.06 11.62
N HIS A 125 13.81 12.25 12.10
CA HIS A 125 15.07 12.89 11.76
C HIS A 125 16.28 12.10 12.30
N SER A 126 16.23 11.59 13.54
CA SER A 126 17.37 10.86 14.14
C SER A 126 17.66 9.51 13.50
N LYS A 127 16.73 8.98 12.70
CA LYS A 127 16.88 7.73 11.95
C LYS A 127 17.03 7.96 10.45
N ASN A 128 17.17 9.21 10.00
CA ASN A 128 17.16 9.59 8.58
C ASN A 128 15.99 8.94 7.83
N LYS A 129 14.79 8.91 8.45
CA LYS A 129 13.59 8.28 7.88
C LYS A 129 12.65 9.31 7.28
N TYR A 130 12.28 9.08 6.04
CA TYR A 130 11.46 9.97 5.22
C TYR A 130 10.34 9.18 4.55
N GLU A 131 9.22 9.85 4.32
CA GLU A 131 8.11 9.33 3.54
C GLU A 131 8.00 10.08 2.22
N VAL A 132 7.81 9.35 1.13
CA VAL A 132 7.66 9.93 -0.21
C VAL A 132 6.38 9.42 -0.85
N TYR A 133 5.58 10.37 -1.37
CA TYR A 133 4.46 10.10 -2.26
C TYR A 133 4.87 10.37 -3.70
N THR A 134 4.90 9.33 -4.52
CA THR A 134 5.21 9.44 -5.95
C THR A 134 3.95 9.15 -6.77
N LYS A 135 4.02 9.46 -8.07
CA LYS A 135 3.03 8.98 -9.05
C LYS A 135 2.93 7.45 -9.16
N LYS A 136 3.88 6.72 -8.56
CA LYS A 136 3.97 5.25 -8.56
C LYS A 136 3.62 4.64 -7.22
N GLY A 137 3.16 5.44 -6.25
CA GLY A 137 2.79 4.99 -4.90
C GLY A 137 3.62 5.63 -3.80
N ARG A 138 3.40 5.16 -2.57
CA ARG A 138 4.05 5.59 -1.33
C ARG A 138 5.23 4.68 -0.98
N ALA A 139 6.30 5.25 -0.45
CA ALA A 139 7.42 4.50 0.13
C ALA A 139 8.02 5.23 1.33
N GLU A 140 8.62 4.48 2.24
CA GLU A 140 9.52 4.98 3.27
C GLU A 140 10.97 4.84 2.77
N ILE A 141 11.78 5.86 3.01
CA ILE A 141 13.19 5.89 2.66
C ILE A 141 13.98 6.11 3.95
N SER A 142 15.03 5.32 4.14
CA SER A 142 16.05 5.58 5.15
C SER A 142 17.43 5.51 4.53
N TYR A 143 18.39 6.28 5.02
CA TYR A 143 19.75 6.19 4.51
C TYR A 143 20.80 6.30 5.61
N LYS A 144 21.99 5.75 5.31
CA LYS A 144 23.19 5.83 6.14
C LYS A 144 24.38 6.23 5.28
N VAL A 145 25.27 7.02 5.87
CA VAL A 145 26.54 7.43 5.29
C VAL A 145 27.61 7.11 6.31
N ASP A 146 28.55 6.24 5.93
CA ASP A 146 29.63 5.77 6.79
C ASP A 146 30.97 5.96 6.05
N GLU A 147 32.05 6.26 6.77
CA GLU A 147 33.40 6.39 6.20
C GLU A 147 34.22 5.14 6.54
N GLU A 148 34.77 4.48 5.52
CA GLU A 148 35.58 3.27 5.65
C GLU A 148 36.63 3.22 4.53
N ASP A 149 37.87 2.87 4.85
CA ASP A 149 38.97 2.71 3.88
C ASP A 149 39.19 3.92 2.94
N ASN A 150 39.16 5.15 3.49
CA ASN A 150 39.23 6.41 2.74
C ASN A 150 38.14 6.54 1.65
N LYS A 151 36.99 5.90 1.85
CA LYS A 151 35.81 6.03 1.01
C LYS A 151 34.59 6.27 1.87
N THR A 152 33.63 6.95 1.28
CA THR A 152 32.32 7.17 1.86
C THR A 152 31.34 6.15 1.27
N ASN A 153 30.76 5.33 2.13
CA ASN A 153 29.76 4.34 1.80
C ASN A 153 28.35 4.89 2.09
N LEU A 154 27.53 4.97 1.06
CA LEU A 154 26.12 5.35 1.14
C LEU A 154 25.24 4.12 0.94
N MET A 155 24.33 3.91 1.88
CA MET A 155 23.26 2.93 1.79
C MET A 155 21.91 3.62 1.90
N ILE A 156 21.11 3.57 0.84
CA ILE A 156 19.71 4.03 0.85
C ILE A 156 18.82 2.79 0.83
N LYS A 157 17.95 2.63 1.83
CA LYS A 157 16.91 1.60 1.90
C LYS A 157 15.57 2.23 1.55
N ILE A 158 14.83 1.58 0.66
CA ILE A 158 13.51 2.02 0.19
C ILE A 158 12.52 0.90 0.44
N GLU A 159 11.47 1.18 1.21
CA GLU A 159 10.48 0.20 1.64
C GLU A 159 9.08 0.64 1.21
N GLY A 160 8.30 -0.24 0.59
CA GLY A 160 6.94 0.08 0.20
C GLY A 160 6.33 -0.96 -0.74
N PHE A 161 5.13 -0.70 -1.23
CA PHE A 161 4.47 -1.58 -2.19
C PHE A 161 4.86 -1.23 -3.63
N SER A 162 5.00 -2.26 -4.47
CA SER A 162 5.29 -2.07 -5.90
C SER A 162 4.24 -1.17 -6.57
N PRO A 163 4.63 -0.29 -7.51
CA PRO A 163 5.97 -0.11 -8.10
C PRO A 163 6.84 1.00 -7.49
N ALA A 164 6.45 1.59 -6.35
CA ALA A 164 7.14 2.77 -5.81
C ALA A 164 8.63 2.54 -5.44
N PRO A 165 9.02 1.46 -4.74
CA PRO A 165 10.42 1.22 -4.39
C PRO A 165 11.35 1.15 -5.61
N GLN A 166 10.92 0.45 -6.66
CA GLN A 166 11.66 0.31 -7.89
C GLN A 166 11.86 1.66 -8.61
N PHE A 167 10.79 2.44 -8.72
CA PHE A 167 10.83 3.78 -9.31
C PHE A 167 11.82 4.72 -8.59
N LEU A 168 11.84 4.66 -7.25
CA LEU A 168 12.76 5.46 -6.43
C LEU A 168 14.20 4.98 -6.53
N ARG A 169 14.43 3.66 -6.55
CA ARG A 169 15.76 3.07 -6.77
C ARG A 169 16.39 3.60 -8.05
N ASP A 170 15.63 3.57 -9.15
CA ASP A 170 16.11 4.01 -10.46
C ASP A 170 16.40 5.51 -10.47
N PHE A 171 15.61 6.30 -9.73
CA PHE A 171 15.89 7.72 -9.51
C PHE A 171 17.22 7.94 -8.77
N PHE A 172 17.42 7.32 -7.60
CA PHE A 172 18.65 7.50 -6.81
C PHE A 172 19.88 7.02 -7.57
N ASN A 173 19.82 5.85 -8.22
CA ASN A 173 20.93 5.37 -9.04
C ASN A 173 21.30 6.36 -10.14
N LYS A 174 20.31 6.94 -10.81
CA LYS A 174 20.54 7.93 -11.86
C LYS A 174 21.22 9.18 -11.31
N GLU A 175 20.70 9.77 -10.24
CA GLU A 175 21.25 10.99 -9.65
C GLU A 175 22.65 10.77 -9.06
N LEU A 176 22.89 9.67 -8.35
CA LEU A 176 24.20 9.31 -7.80
C LEU A 176 25.24 9.07 -8.91
N ASN A 177 24.86 8.41 -10.00
CA ASN A 177 25.76 8.22 -11.15
C ASN A 177 26.12 9.54 -11.85
N TYR A 178 25.24 10.55 -11.82
CA TYR A 178 25.58 11.88 -12.32
C TYR A 178 26.48 12.65 -11.36
N TYR A 179 26.28 12.49 -10.06
CA TYR A 179 27.10 13.12 -9.05
C TYR A 179 28.56 12.65 -9.13
N GLU A 180 28.78 11.34 -9.23
CA GLU A 180 30.11 10.69 -9.34
C GLU A 180 30.89 11.11 -10.60
N LYS A 181 30.20 11.56 -11.66
CA LYS A 181 30.80 11.97 -12.93
C LYS A 181 31.05 13.47 -13.03
N ARG A 182 30.80 14.24 -11.96
CA ARG A 182 31.12 15.67 -11.96
C ARG A 182 32.65 15.85 -11.99
N PRO A 183 33.17 16.72 -12.87
CA PRO A 183 34.60 17.03 -12.94
C PRO A 183 35.10 17.75 -11.68
#